data_AF-A0A1L9Q0Q2-F1
#
_entry.id   AF-A0A1L9Q0Q2-F1
#
_cell.length_a   1.000
_cell.length_b   1.000
_cell.length_c   1.000
_cell.angle_alpha   90.00
_cell.angle_beta   90.00
_cell.angle_gamma   90.00
#
_symmetry.space_group_name_H-M   'P 1'
#
loop_
_entity.id
_entity.type
_entity.pdbx_description
1 polymer ?
#
loop_
_entity_poly.entity_id
_entity_poly.type
_entity_poly.pdbx_seq_one_letter_code
_entity_poly.pdbx_strand_id
1 'polypeptide(L)'
;MVTRSWSSTMLWIVFLLGAVASPTSDPYEPLSITVWESTGCTGTNVITTFDPLRQPYGQDTQTPLVGRSMKLSRPLSKHEQLDISSTDSMGYWESHPEYRVTSCYIFLRSYFASDKMTECVDTLGFMCLRLWHNDGLE
;
A
#
# COMPACT_ATOMS: atom_id res chain seq x y z
N MET A 1 32.02 -50.69 -47.29
CA MET A 1 30.84 -49.85 -47.59
C MET A 1 30.29 -49.33 -46.28
N VAL A 2 30.38 -48.02 -46.04
CA VAL A 2 29.84 -47.34 -44.85
C VAL A 2 28.74 -46.41 -45.36
N THR A 3 27.50 -46.61 -44.92
CA THR A 3 26.41 -45.65 -45.15
C THR A 3 26.05 -45.00 -43.82
N ARG A 4 26.46 -43.73 -43.67
CA ARG A 4 26.08 -42.87 -42.55
C ARG A 4 24.74 -42.21 -42.90
N SER A 5 23.68 -42.63 -42.24
CA SER A 5 22.38 -41.93 -42.24
C SER A 5 22.48 -40.72 -41.31
N TRP A 6 22.20 -39.52 -41.83
CA TRP A 6 22.09 -38.29 -41.04
C TRP A 6 20.60 -38.03 -40.82
N SER A 7 20.15 -38.13 -39.57
CA SER A 7 18.79 -37.78 -39.18
C SER A 7 18.80 -36.35 -38.64
N SER A 8 18.37 -35.39 -39.46
CA SER A 8 18.12 -34.01 -39.05
C SER A 8 16.88 -33.94 -38.18
N THR A 9 17.05 -33.83 -36.88
CA THR A 9 15.98 -33.48 -35.94
C THR A 9 15.88 -31.96 -35.87
N MET A 10 14.84 -31.38 -36.49
CA MET A 10 14.49 -29.97 -36.30
C MET A 10 13.95 -29.77 -34.88
N LEU A 11 14.67 -28.99 -34.09
CA LEU A 11 14.28 -28.56 -32.76
C LEU A 11 13.30 -27.38 -32.90
N TRP A 12 12.01 -27.61 -32.68
CA TRP A 12 11.02 -26.53 -32.58
C TRP A 12 11.12 -25.90 -31.19
N ILE A 13 11.73 -24.72 -31.10
CA ILE A 13 11.71 -23.90 -29.89
C ILE A 13 10.34 -23.24 -29.81
N VAL A 14 9.49 -23.72 -28.91
CA VAL A 14 8.23 -23.07 -28.55
C VAL A 14 8.57 -21.94 -27.57
N PHE A 15 8.47 -20.70 -28.03
CA PHE A 15 8.47 -19.52 -27.16
C PHE A 15 7.15 -19.48 -26.39
N LEU A 16 7.14 -20.00 -25.16
CA LEU A 16 6.07 -19.73 -24.20
C LEU A 16 6.30 -18.33 -23.62
N LEU A 17 5.61 -17.34 -24.19
CA LEU A 17 5.34 -16.06 -23.54
C LEU A 17 4.43 -16.34 -22.33
N GLY A 18 5.05 -16.64 -21.19
CA GLY A 18 4.37 -16.62 -19.92
C GLY A 18 4.01 -15.18 -19.59
N ALA A 19 2.75 -14.80 -19.83
CA ALA A 19 2.20 -13.61 -19.23
C ALA A 19 2.31 -13.78 -17.71
N VAL A 20 3.19 -13.01 -17.07
CA VAL A 20 3.24 -12.92 -15.62
C VAL A 20 1.97 -12.15 -15.22
N ALA A 21 0.90 -12.90 -14.96
CA ALA A 21 -0.30 -12.34 -14.34
C ALA A 21 0.14 -11.83 -12.96
N SER A 22 0.24 -10.51 -12.83
CA SER A 22 0.38 -9.90 -11.50
C SER A 22 -0.89 -10.28 -10.73
N PRO A 23 -0.78 -10.80 -9.50
CA PRO A 23 -1.97 -11.12 -8.72
C PRO A 23 -2.78 -9.83 -8.53
N THR A 24 -3.95 -9.77 -9.15
CA THR A 24 -4.93 -8.72 -8.88
C THR A 24 -5.47 -9.00 -7.48
N SER A 25 -5.03 -8.26 -6.48
CA SER A 25 -5.58 -8.37 -5.13
C SER A 25 -7.07 -8.04 -5.16
N ASP A 26 -7.86 -8.81 -4.42
CA ASP A 26 -9.30 -8.59 -4.32
C ASP A 26 -9.56 -7.30 -3.53
N PRO A 27 -10.39 -6.35 -4.01
CA PRO A 27 -10.77 -5.16 -3.24
C PRO A 27 -11.51 -5.47 -1.93
N TYR A 28 -11.87 -6.72 -1.66
CA TYR A 28 -12.41 -7.14 -0.36
C TYR A 28 -11.38 -7.76 0.57
N GLU A 29 -10.13 -7.93 0.12
CA GLU A 29 -9.05 -8.42 0.96
C GLU A 29 -8.62 -7.34 1.96
N PRO A 30 -8.46 -7.64 3.27
CA PRO A 30 -8.00 -6.66 4.23
C PRO A 30 -6.65 -6.03 3.84
N LEU A 31 -6.53 -4.72 4.01
CA LEU A 31 -5.29 -3.97 3.81
C LEU A 31 -4.68 -3.65 5.18
N SER A 32 -3.47 -4.13 5.45
CA SER A 32 -2.69 -3.67 6.60
C SER A 32 -1.65 -2.66 6.16
N ILE A 33 -1.53 -1.58 6.93
CA ILE A 33 -0.56 -0.52 6.75
C ILE A 33 0.32 -0.52 7.99
N THR A 34 1.58 -0.86 7.81
CA THR A 34 2.58 -0.67 8.85
C THR A 34 3.14 0.74 8.72
N VAL A 35 3.13 1.48 9.82
CA VAL A 35 3.59 2.87 9.89
C VAL A 35 4.74 2.95 10.86
N TRP A 36 5.84 3.57 10.44
CA TRP A 36 7.05 3.76 11.24
C TRP A 36 7.26 5.23 11.62
N GLU A 37 7.80 5.47 12.80
CA GLU A 37 8.11 6.83 13.29
C GLU A 37 9.29 7.48 12.58
N SER A 38 10.13 6.69 11.88
CA SER A 38 11.30 7.15 11.13
C SER A 38 11.16 6.85 9.64
N THR A 39 12.02 7.45 8.82
CA THR A 39 12.12 7.17 7.38
C THR A 39 12.73 5.78 7.12
N GLY A 40 12.52 5.24 5.93
CA GLY A 40 13.06 3.96 5.48
C GLY A 40 12.43 2.73 6.15
N CYS A 41 11.24 2.88 6.74
CA CYS A 41 10.52 1.81 7.47
C CYS A 41 11.37 1.22 8.61
N THR A 42 11.95 2.10 9.41
CA THR A 42 12.81 1.77 10.55
C THR A 42 12.27 2.35 11.87
N GLY A 43 12.76 1.84 12.99
CA GLY A 43 12.33 2.29 14.33
C GLY A 43 11.01 1.68 14.79
N THR A 44 10.35 2.36 15.74
CA THR A 44 9.06 1.92 16.30
C THR A 44 7.99 1.96 15.22
N ASN A 45 7.14 0.94 15.20
CA ASN A 45 6.03 0.86 14.27
C ASN A 45 4.71 0.50 14.93
N VAL A 46 3.65 0.81 14.19
CA VAL A 46 2.27 0.48 14.50
C VAL A 46 1.63 -0.09 13.24
N ILE A 47 0.68 -1.02 13.40
CA ILE A 47 -0.04 -1.62 12.28
C ILE A 47 -1.50 -1.19 12.39
N THR A 48 -2.01 -0.62 11.29
CA THR A 48 -3.42 -0.30 11.10
C THR A 48 -3.99 -1.23 10.05
N THR A 49 -5.07 -1.94 10.35
CA THR A 49 -5.72 -2.84 9.40
C THR A 49 -7.10 -2.31 9.02
N PHE A 50 -7.30 -2.10 7.73
CA PHE A 50 -8.59 -1.82 7.12
C PHE A 50 -9.19 -3.14 6.63
N ASP A 51 -10.31 -3.53 7.22
CA ASP A 51 -11.06 -4.71 6.82
C ASP A 51 -12.41 -4.26 6.23
N PRO A 52 -12.59 -4.32 4.91
CA PRO A 52 -13.82 -3.88 4.24
C PRO A 52 -15.09 -4.58 4.74
N LEU A 53 -14.97 -5.75 5.36
CA LEU A 53 -16.10 -6.49 5.92
C LEU A 53 -16.49 -6.02 7.32
N ARG A 54 -15.60 -5.31 8.01
CA ARG A 54 -15.80 -4.86 9.40
C ARG A 54 -15.85 -3.36 9.55
N GLN A 55 -15.24 -2.62 8.63
CA GLN A 55 -15.19 -1.17 8.62
C GLN A 55 -15.65 -0.67 7.25
N PRO A 56 -16.70 0.16 7.19
CA PRO A 56 -17.07 0.78 5.93
C PRO A 56 -15.94 1.69 5.44
N TYR A 57 -15.69 1.66 4.14
CA TYR A 57 -14.78 2.58 3.47
C TYR A 57 -15.05 4.04 3.86
N GLY A 58 -13.99 4.84 3.97
CA GLY A 58 -14.10 6.28 4.24
C GLY A 58 -14.01 6.67 5.71
N GLN A 59 -13.77 5.73 6.63
CA GLN A 59 -13.50 6.05 8.01
C GLN A 59 -12.02 6.45 8.21
N ASP A 60 -11.80 7.61 8.82
CA ASP A 60 -10.47 8.05 9.23
C ASP A 60 -9.97 7.19 10.40
N THR A 61 -8.74 6.70 10.29
CA THR A 61 -8.05 5.97 11.36
C THR A 61 -6.81 6.74 11.78
N GLN A 62 -6.72 7.04 13.07
CA GLN A 62 -5.54 7.68 13.63
C GLN A 62 -4.49 6.64 14.03
N THR A 63 -3.22 6.94 13.76
CA THR A 63 -2.07 6.17 14.25
C THR A 63 -1.66 6.70 15.63
N PRO A 64 -1.24 5.83 16.58
CA PRO A 64 -0.83 6.26 17.91
C PRO A 64 0.56 6.91 17.95
N LEU A 65 1.24 7.06 16.80
CA LEU A 65 2.51 7.75 16.62
C LEU A 65 2.49 8.60 15.35
N VAL A 66 3.43 9.54 15.22
CA VAL A 66 3.66 10.31 13.98
C VAL A 66 4.40 9.43 12.98
N GLY A 67 3.70 8.99 11.94
CA GLY A 67 4.29 8.22 10.84
C GLY A 67 5.19 9.08 9.97
N ARG A 68 6.38 8.59 9.63
CA ARG A 68 7.31 9.19 8.65
C ARG A 68 7.61 8.28 7.48
N SER A 69 7.32 6.99 7.60
CA SER A 69 7.28 6.08 6.46
C SER A 69 6.23 5.00 6.68
N MET A 70 5.81 4.36 5.58
CA MET A 70 4.82 3.29 5.63
C MET A 70 5.05 2.22 4.56
N LYS A 71 4.46 1.05 4.80
CA LYS A 71 4.43 -0.07 3.86
C LYS A 71 3.07 -0.74 3.93
N LEU A 72 2.52 -1.02 2.75
CA LEU A 72 1.25 -1.71 2.61
C LEU A 72 1.50 -3.23 2.52
N SER A 73 0.61 -4.04 3.11
CA SER A 73 0.69 -5.49 3.05
C SER A 73 0.41 -6.05 1.65
N ARG A 74 -0.31 -5.28 0.82
CA ARG A 74 -0.61 -5.54 -0.58
C ARG A 74 -0.72 -4.21 -1.35
N PRO A 75 -0.58 -4.19 -2.67
CA PRO A 75 -0.94 -3.02 -3.46
C PRO A 75 -2.39 -2.58 -3.19
N LEU A 76 -2.66 -1.28 -3.38
CA LEU A 76 -4.03 -0.79 -3.55
C LEU A 76 -4.62 -1.40 -4.84
N SER A 77 -5.91 -1.67 -4.83
CA SER A 77 -6.63 -2.38 -5.88
C SER A 77 -7.76 -1.55 -6.46
N LYS A 78 -7.89 -1.56 -7.80
CA LYS A 78 -8.98 -0.91 -8.53
C LYS A 78 -9.19 0.55 -8.07
N HIS A 79 -10.35 0.83 -7.49
CA HIS A 79 -10.79 2.14 -7.02
C HIS A 79 -10.36 2.47 -5.58
N GLU A 80 -9.49 1.67 -4.95
CA GLU A 80 -8.97 2.01 -3.62
C GLU A 80 -8.07 3.25 -3.68
N GLN A 81 -8.40 4.21 -2.83
CA GLN A 81 -7.58 5.39 -2.54
C GLN A 81 -7.19 5.39 -1.06
N LEU A 82 -5.90 5.55 -0.80
CA LEU A 82 -5.35 5.77 0.53
C LEU A 82 -4.93 7.22 0.68
N ASP A 83 -5.56 7.91 1.62
CA ASP A 83 -5.20 9.27 1.98
C ASP A 83 -4.44 9.30 3.31
N ILE A 84 -3.34 10.06 3.33
CA ILE A 84 -2.61 10.38 4.55
C ILE A 84 -2.84 11.86 4.90
N SER A 85 -3.08 12.11 6.18
CA SER A 85 -3.35 13.45 6.71
C SER A 85 -2.63 13.68 8.04
N SER A 86 -2.44 14.94 8.41
CA SER A 86 -2.06 15.32 9.77
C SER A 86 -3.27 15.78 10.58
N THR A 87 -3.11 15.78 11.89
CA THR A 87 -3.95 16.54 12.82
C THR A 87 -3.57 18.02 12.75
N ASP A 88 -4.36 18.87 13.42
CA ASP A 88 -4.16 20.32 13.49
C ASP A 88 -2.84 20.74 14.16
N SER A 89 -2.15 19.84 14.85
CA SER A 89 -1.07 20.22 15.76
C SER A 89 -0.02 19.14 15.98
N MET A 90 0.65 18.70 14.91
CA MET A 90 1.75 17.71 15.00
C MET A 90 2.81 18.04 16.07
N GLY A 91 3.21 19.31 16.23
CA GLY A 91 4.18 19.72 17.25
C GLY A 91 3.60 19.85 18.67
N TYR A 92 2.28 20.06 18.79
CA TYR A 92 1.60 20.11 20.09
C TYR A 92 1.36 18.70 20.65
N TRP A 93 1.10 17.73 19.76
CA TRP A 93 0.95 16.32 20.09
C TRP A 93 2.21 15.70 20.70
N GLU A 94 3.41 16.00 20.17
CA GLU A 94 4.67 15.47 20.72
C GLU A 94 4.86 15.85 22.21
N SER A 95 4.23 16.94 22.65
CA SER A 95 4.30 17.42 24.03
C SER A 95 3.07 17.08 24.89
N HIS A 96 1.94 16.67 24.30
CA HIS A 96 0.67 16.48 25.02
C HIS A 96 -0.16 15.29 24.50
N PRO A 97 0.28 14.04 24.76
CA PRO A 97 -0.34 12.82 24.22
C PRO A 97 -1.75 12.50 24.74
N GLU A 98 -2.22 13.21 25.77
CA GLU A 98 -3.57 13.13 26.33
C GLU A 98 -4.62 13.87 25.49
N TYR A 99 -4.21 14.83 24.65
CA TYR A 99 -5.10 15.55 23.73
C TYR A 99 -5.13 14.87 22.36
N ARG A 100 -5.38 13.56 22.33
CA ARG A 100 -5.75 12.83 21.09
C ARG A 100 -7.11 13.33 20.61
N VAL A 101 -7.18 14.55 20.10
CA VAL A 101 -8.40 15.12 19.53
C VAL A 101 -8.54 14.59 18.10
N THR A 102 -9.79 14.29 17.77
CA THR A 102 -10.26 13.23 16.87
C THR A 102 -10.23 13.54 15.37
N SER A 103 -9.59 14.62 14.94
CA SER A 103 -9.91 15.22 13.64
C SER A 103 -8.69 15.34 12.72
N CYS A 104 -8.80 14.63 11.61
CA CYS A 104 -7.87 14.65 10.50
C CYS A 104 -8.24 15.82 9.59
N TYR A 105 -7.41 16.86 9.55
CA TYR A 105 -7.78 18.13 8.90
C TYR A 105 -6.96 18.43 7.65
N ILE A 106 -5.66 18.16 7.72
CA ILE A 106 -4.73 18.56 6.66
C ILE A 106 -4.41 17.33 5.85
N PHE A 107 -5.03 17.25 4.68
CA PHE A 107 -4.73 16.24 3.70
C PHE A 107 -3.35 16.49 3.09
N LEU A 108 -2.45 15.51 3.26
CA LEU A 108 -1.04 15.63 2.86
C LEU A 108 -0.77 14.96 1.52
N ARG A 109 -1.34 13.77 1.30
CA ARG A 109 -1.10 13.00 0.08
C ARG A 109 -2.12 11.88 -0.11
N SER A 110 -2.46 11.61 -1.38
CA SER A 110 -3.25 10.45 -1.82
C SER A 110 -2.34 9.46 -2.51
N TYR A 111 -2.71 8.20 -2.40
CA TYR A 111 -2.14 7.09 -3.14
C TYR A 111 -3.26 6.26 -3.76
N PHE A 112 -2.98 5.73 -4.94
CA PHE A 112 -3.93 5.02 -5.80
C PHE A 112 -3.38 3.66 -6.21
N ALA A 113 -4.25 2.79 -6.74
CA ALA A 113 -3.83 1.49 -7.28
C ALA A 113 -2.72 1.59 -8.35
N SER A 114 -2.73 2.68 -9.14
CA SER A 114 -1.72 2.95 -10.16
C SER A 114 -0.32 3.21 -9.60
N ASP A 115 -0.20 3.64 -8.34
CA ASP A 115 1.10 3.92 -7.71
C ASP A 115 1.89 2.65 -7.38
N LYS A 116 1.24 1.48 -7.37
CA LYS A 116 1.87 0.16 -7.14
C LYS A 116 2.79 0.13 -5.92
N MET A 117 2.34 0.74 -4.82
CA MET A 117 3.12 0.80 -3.58
C MET A 117 3.23 -0.56 -2.89
N THR A 118 4.26 -1.33 -3.23
CA THR A 118 4.62 -2.58 -2.53
C THR A 118 5.85 -2.44 -1.66
N GLU A 119 6.60 -1.35 -1.83
CA GLU A 119 7.81 -1.06 -1.07
C GLU A 119 7.58 -0.03 0.03
N CYS A 120 8.61 0.18 0.84
CA CYS A 120 8.61 1.25 1.83
C CYS A 120 8.49 2.61 1.15
N VAL A 121 7.61 3.47 1.65
CA VAL A 121 7.46 4.83 1.15
C VAL A 121 7.67 5.82 2.28
N ASP A 122 8.64 6.72 2.06
CA ASP A 122 8.87 7.87 2.92
C ASP A 122 7.81 8.94 2.68
N THR A 123 7.42 9.59 3.77
CA THR A 123 6.31 10.55 3.82
C THR A 123 6.73 11.78 4.61
N LEU A 124 5.97 12.87 4.43
CA LEU A 124 5.93 13.90 5.46
C LEU A 124 5.24 13.33 6.70
N GLY A 125 5.54 13.86 7.88
CA GLY A 125 4.93 13.38 9.11
C GLY A 125 3.41 13.36 9.02
N PHE A 126 2.78 12.23 9.35
CA PHE A 126 1.32 12.05 9.29
C PHE A 126 0.82 11.29 10.52
N MET A 127 -0.47 11.39 10.81
CA MET A 127 -1.10 10.68 11.93
C MET A 127 -2.45 10.07 11.58
N CYS A 128 -2.97 10.36 10.39
CA CYS A 128 -4.27 9.92 9.94
C CYS A 128 -4.13 9.15 8.64
N LEU A 129 -4.88 8.06 8.55
CA LEU A 129 -5.02 7.21 7.38
C LEU A 129 -6.50 7.10 7.05
N ARG A 130 -6.86 7.23 5.78
CA ARG A 130 -8.21 6.96 5.30
C ARG A 130 -8.12 6.09 4.06
N LEU A 131 -8.65 4.87 4.16
CA LEU A 131 -8.86 4.00 3.01
C LEU A 131 -10.31 4.13 2.55
N TRP A 132 -10.52 4.41 1.27
CA TRP A 132 -11.87 4.51 0.72
C TRP A 132 -11.93 4.11 -0.75
N HIS A 133 -13.16 3.81 -1.18
CA HIS A 133 -13.48 3.52 -2.56
C HIS A 133 -13.77 4.83 -3.29
N ASN A 134 -12.98 5.16 -4.30
CA ASN A 134 -13.14 6.35 -5.12
C ASN A 134 -13.69 5.98 -6.51
N ASP A 135 -15.00 6.18 -6.68
CA ASP A 135 -15.73 5.92 -7.94
C ASP A 135 -15.23 6.77 -9.14
N GLY A 136 -14.45 7.82 -8.90
CA GLY A 136 -13.89 8.66 -9.95
C GLY A 136 -12.60 8.12 -10.60
N LEU A 137 -12.09 6.98 -10.14
CA LEU A 137 -10.91 6.30 -10.67
C LEU A 137 -11.31 5.27 -11.74
N GLU A 138 -11.92 5.70 -12.84
CA GLU A 138 -12.25 4.79 -13.96
C GLU A 138 -11.03 4.30 -14.76
#